data_AF-X1H7Q7-F1
#
_entry.id   AF-X1H7Q7-F1
#
_cell.length_a   1.000
_cell.length_b   1.000
_cell.length_c   1.000
_cell.angle_alpha   90.00
_cell.angle_beta   90.00
_cell.angle_gamma   90.00
#
_symmetry.space_group_name_H-M   'P 1'
#
loop_
_entity.id
_entity.type
_entity.pdbx_description
1 polymer ?
#
loop_
_entity_poly.entity_id
_entity_poly.type
_entity_poly.pdbx_seq_one_letter_code
_entity_poly.pdbx_strand_id
1 'polypeptide(L)'
;MTASFYELCPYIYEPYIGPPGLQETLINMDSWHALPDDLKAILKAAFGEHVDNCYMESWRSVEEAYSNFDKWGTTVITFSDEDVAKIRKASLPFMDEFSDISPRMAKATEIMRNYQRSRGYID
;
A
#
# COMPACT_ATOMS: atom_id res chain seq x y z
N MET A 1 5.06 -16.67 1.21
CA MET A 1 3.64 -16.60 0.79
C MET A 1 2.99 -17.94 1.11
N THR A 2 2.01 -18.04 2.01
CA THR A 2 1.40 -19.32 2.43
C THR A 2 0.23 -19.76 1.55
N ALA A 3 -0.29 -18.87 0.71
CA ALA A 3 -1.34 -19.20 -0.26
C ALA A 3 -0.71 -19.49 -1.63
N SER A 4 -0.83 -20.73 -2.10
CA SER A 4 -0.31 -21.20 -3.40
C SER A 4 -1.17 -20.77 -4.59
N PHE A 5 -1.51 -19.48 -4.71
CA PHE A 5 -2.39 -18.99 -5.78
C PHE A 5 -1.87 -19.32 -7.19
N TYR A 6 -0.55 -19.45 -7.36
CA TYR A 6 0.08 -19.84 -8.62
C TYR A 6 -0.39 -21.22 -9.14
N GLU A 7 -0.87 -22.12 -8.28
CA GLU A 7 -1.38 -23.44 -8.68
C GLU A 7 -2.72 -23.34 -9.44
N LEU A 8 -3.50 -22.28 -9.17
CA LEU A 8 -4.81 -22.04 -9.77
C LEU A 8 -4.79 -20.89 -10.79
N CYS A 9 -3.87 -19.93 -10.63
CA CYS A 9 -3.75 -18.71 -11.42
C CYS A 9 -2.28 -18.44 -11.74
N PRO A 10 -1.72 -19.06 -12.80
CA PRO A 10 -0.29 -18.98 -13.11
C PRO A 10 0.10 -17.69 -13.84
N TYR A 11 -0.72 -16.64 -13.76
CA TYR A 11 -0.45 -15.35 -14.38
C TYR A 11 -0.45 -14.26 -13.32
N ILE A 12 0.66 -13.55 -13.21
CA ILE A 12 0.83 -12.42 -12.29
C ILE A 12 0.97 -11.16 -13.13
N TYR A 13 0.21 -10.12 -12.80
CA TYR A 13 0.27 -8.84 -13.49
C TYR A 13 1.07 -7.81 -12.68
N GLU A 14 1.96 -7.09 -13.36
CA GLU A 14 2.80 -6.04 -12.79
C GLU A 14 2.70 -4.72 -13.60
N PRO A 15 2.90 -3.53 -13.00
CA PRO A 15 3.03 -3.33 -11.56
C PRO A 15 1.71 -3.66 -10.85
N TYR A 16 1.78 -4.07 -9.59
CA TYR A 16 0.60 -4.17 -8.75
C TYR A 16 -0.23 -2.87 -8.79
N ILE A 17 -1.49 -2.96 -9.23
CA ILE A 17 -2.41 -1.83 -9.45
C ILE A 17 -3.39 -1.60 -8.28
N GLY A 18 -3.31 -2.39 -7.22
CA GLY A 18 -4.16 -2.23 -6.04
C GLY A 18 -3.63 -1.15 -5.07
N PRO A 19 -4.38 -0.86 -3.99
CA PRO A 19 -3.93 0.08 -2.98
C PRO A 19 -2.67 -0.46 -2.29
N PRO A 20 -1.68 0.38 -1.96
CA PRO A 20 -0.57 -0.06 -1.12
C PRO A 20 -1.16 -0.57 0.21
N GLY A 21 -0.69 -1.72 0.67
CA GLY A 21 -1.06 -2.23 1.98
C GLY A 21 -0.65 -1.22 3.05
N LEU A 22 -1.62 -0.78 3.86
CA LEU A 22 -1.35 0.03 5.04
C LEU A 22 -1.26 -0.89 6.25
N GLN A 23 -0.20 -0.72 7.04
CA GLN A 23 -0.03 -1.40 8.31
C GLN A 23 0.02 -0.35 9.41
N GLU A 24 -1.12 -0.08 10.05
CA GLU A 24 -1.16 0.81 11.20
C GLU A 24 -1.02 0.04 12.52
N THR A 25 -0.25 0.62 13.45
CA THR A 25 -0.32 0.22 14.86
C THR A 25 -1.26 1.17 15.58
N LEU A 26 -2.37 0.64 16.10
CA LEU A 26 -3.36 1.41 16.83
C LEU A 26 -3.13 1.30 18.34
N ILE A 27 -3.30 2.42 19.05
CA ILE A 27 -3.22 2.49 20.51
C ILE A 27 -4.44 3.23 21.06
N ASN A 28 -4.94 2.79 22.22
CA ASN A 28 -5.96 3.52 22.95
C ASN A 28 -5.38 4.88 23.42
N MET A 29 -6.09 5.98 23.14
CA MET A 29 -5.58 7.32 23.40
C MET A 29 -5.46 7.63 24.90
N ASP A 30 -6.34 7.10 25.75
CA ASP A 30 -6.23 7.29 27.21
C ASP A 30 -4.97 6.63 27.74
N SER A 31 -4.67 5.42 27.25
CA SER A 31 -3.44 4.70 27.57
C SER A 31 -2.21 5.46 27.06
N TRP A 32 -2.25 5.97 25.83
CA TRP A 32 -1.18 6.79 25.27
C TRP A 32 -0.94 8.05 26.11
N HIS A 33 -2.00 8.74 26.56
CA HIS A 33 -1.89 9.95 27.36
C HIS A 33 -1.37 9.68 28.77
N ALA A 34 -1.69 8.52 29.36
CA ALA A 34 -1.19 8.11 30.66
C ALA A 34 0.32 7.79 30.68
N LEU A 35 0.94 7.57 29.52
CA LEU A 35 2.37 7.27 29.44
C LEU A 35 3.24 8.51 29.69
N PRO A 36 4.32 8.38 30.49
CA PRO A 36 5.44 9.32 30.50
C PRO A 36 6.06 9.55 29.11
N ASP A 37 6.67 10.71 28.91
CA ASP A 37 7.18 11.12 27.59
C ASP A 37 8.37 10.28 27.10
N ASP A 38 9.17 9.74 28.00
CA ASP A 38 10.24 8.79 27.70
C ASP A 38 9.69 7.46 27.15
N LEU A 39 8.61 6.93 27.76
CA LEU A 39 7.93 5.73 27.25
C LEU A 39 7.24 5.99 25.92
N LYS A 40 6.64 7.17 25.72
CA LYS A 40 6.11 7.58 24.41
C LYS A 40 7.20 7.60 23.34
N ALA A 41 8.39 8.10 23.67
CA ALA A 41 9.53 8.14 22.76
C ALA A 41 10.02 6.73 22.40
N ILE A 42 10.15 5.85 23.40
CA ILE A 42 10.54 4.45 23.19
C ILE A 42 9.53 3.73 22.28
N LEU A 43 8.23 3.88 22.53
CA LEU A 43 7.19 3.26 21.70
C LEU A 43 7.23 3.76 20.26
N LYS A 44 7.41 5.07 20.04
CA LYS A 44 7.54 5.63 18.68
C LYS A 44 8.73 5.03 17.93
N ALA A 45 9.88 4.89 18.60
CA ALA A 45 11.06 4.29 18.00
C ALA A 45 10.82 2.81 17.68
N ALA A 46 10.28 2.04 18.63
CA ALA A 46 9.98 0.63 18.44
C ALA A 46 8.94 0.38 17.32
N PHE A 47 7.92 1.25 17.20
CA PHE A 47 6.95 1.15 16.11
C PHE A 47 7.57 1.49 14.75
N GLY A 48 8.45 2.50 14.68
CA GLY A 48 9.19 2.80 13.46
C GLY A 48 10.02 1.59 13.00
N GLU A 49 10.82 1.02 13.91
CA GLU A 49 11.61 -0.18 13.63
C GLU A 49 10.75 -1.38 13.24
N HIS A 50 9.62 -1.59 13.91
CA HIS A 50 8.69 -2.67 13.59
C HIS A 50 8.16 -2.55 12.16
N VAL A 51 7.74 -1.35 11.75
CA VAL A 51 7.24 -1.10 10.39
C VAL A 51 8.32 -1.36 9.35
N ASP A 52 9.54 -0.88 9.58
CA ASP A 52 10.67 -1.11 8.67
C ASP A 52 10.99 -2.59 8.55
N ASN A 53 11.01 -3.33 9.67
CA ASN A 53 11.27 -4.77 9.69
C ASN A 53 10.17 -5.56 8.95
N CYS A 54 8.90 -5.24 9.19
CA CYS A 54 7.78 -5.86 8.47
C CYS A 54 7.86 -5.61 6.96
N TYR A 55 8.19 -4.37 6.56
CA TYR A 55 8.34 -4.01 5.16
C TYR A 55 9.48 -4.78 4.51
N MET A 56 10.67 -4.82 5.13
CA MET A 56 11.81 -5.59 4.61
C MET A 56 11.49 -7.08 4.46
N GLU A 57 10.81 -7.67 5.44
CA GLU A 57 10.44 -9.09 5.39
C GLU A 57 9.42 -9.39 4.28
N SER A 58 8.47 -8.47 4.06
CA SER A 58 7.53 -8.58 2.95
C SER A 58 8.24 -8.54 1.58
N TRP A 59 9.23 -7.66 1.42
CA TRP A 59 10.04 -7.59 0.21
C TRP A 59 10.86 -8.85 -0.03
N ARG A 60 11.52 -9.38 1.01
CA ARG A 60 12.24 -10.65 0.92
C ARG A 60 11.32 -11.80 0.52
N SER A 61 10.12 -11.84 1.10
CA SER A 61 9.11 -12.87 0.77
C SER A 61 8.64 -12.79 -0.69
N VAL A 62 8.52 -11.58 -1.24
CA VAL A 62 8.20 -11.36 -2.65
C VAL A 62 9.37 -11.78 -3.54
N GLU A 63 10.59 -11.36 -3.22
CA GLU A 63 11.80 -11.74 -3.96
C GLU A 63 12.00 -13.26 -4.00
N GLU A 64 11.83 -13.93 -2.85
CA GLU A 64 11.87 -15.38 -2.77
C GLU A 64 10.81 -16.04 -3.66
N ALA A 65 9.58 -15.53 -3.66
CA ALA A 65 8.52 -16.05 -4.53
C ALA A 65 8.88 -15.90 -6.00
N TYR A 66 9.34 -14.71 -6.40
CA TYR A 66 9.79 -14.43 -7.77
C TYR A 66 10.90 -15.39 -8.23
N SER A 67 11.85 -15.72 -7.34
CA SER A 67 12.93 -16.68 -7.63
C SER A 67 12.44 -18.11 -7.94
N ASN A 68 11.16 -18.41 -7.64
CA ASN A 68 10.55 -19.72 -7.87
C ASN A 68 9.51 -19.73 -9.01
N PHE A 69 9.20 -18.58 -9.65
CA PHE A 69 8.16 -18.49 -10.67
C PHE A 69 8.38 -19.44 -11.86
N ASP A 70 9.63 -19.57 -12.34
CA ASP A 70 9.96 -20.51 -13.42
C ASP A 70 9.65 -21.96 -13.03
N LYS A 71 9.97 -22.34 -11.78
CA LYS A 71 9.71 -23.69 -11.25
C LYS A 71 8.21 -23.95 -11.09
N TRP A 72 7.44 -22.91 -10.77
CA TRP A 72 6.00 -22.96 -10.60
C TRP A 72 5.22 -22.81 -11.91
N GLY A 73 5.91 -22.61 -13.04
CA GLY A 73 5.25 -22.36 -14.34
C GLY A 73 4.44 -21.06 -14.36
N THR A 74 4.83 -20.06 -13.55
CA THR A 74 4.15 -18.77 -13.44
C THR A 74 4.69 -17.80 -14.49
N THR A 75 3.79 -17.07 -15.16
CA THR A 75 4.12 -16.05 -16.14
C THR A 75 3.85 -14.66 -15.58
N VAL A 76 4.86 -13.79 -15.63
CA VAL A 76 4.69 -12.36 -15.31
C VAL A 76 4.25 -11.61 -16.57
N ILE A 77 3.14 -10.88 -16.46
CA ILE A 77 2.58 -10.02 -17.49
C ILE A 77 2.73 -8.58 -17.04
N THR A 78 3.44 -7.76 -17.81
CA THR A 78 3.61 -6.34 -17.49
C THR A 78 2.56 -5.50 -18.21
N PHE A 79 1.80 -4.70 -17.47
CA PHE A 79 0.93 -3.68 -18.04
C PHE A 79 1.75 -2.67 -18.84
N SER A 80 1.21 -2.25 -19.98
CA SER A 80 1.78 -1.12 -20.71
C SER A 80 1.58 0.18 -19.92
N ASP A 81 2.47 1.17 -20.14
CA ASP A 81 2.28 2.52 -19.56
C ASP A 81 0.93 3.13 -19.93
N GLU A 82 0.43 2.79 -21.13
CA GLU A 82 -0.89 3.22 -21.61
C GLU A 82 -2.02 2.62 -20.77
N ASP A 83 -1.95 1.32 -20.44
CA ASP A 83 -2.97 0.66 -19.64
C ASP A 83 -2.91 1.13 -18.18
N VAL A 84 -1.72 1.34 -17.63
CA VAL A 84 -1.55 1.97 -16.30
C VAL A 84 -2.17 3.37 -16.29
N ALA A 85 -1.98 4.16 -17.35
CA ALA A 85 -2.60 5.49 -17.46
C ALA A 85 -4.13 5.42 -17.57
N LYS A 86 -4.68 4.44 -18.32
CA LYS A 86 -6.13 4.19 -18.39
C LYS A 86 -6.71 3.83 -17.03
N ILE A 87 -6.06 2.92 -16.30
CA ILE A 87 -6.48 2.50 -14.94
C ILE A 87 -6.47 3.69 -14.00
N ARG A 88 -5.40 4.51 -14.01
CA ARG A 88 -5.32 5.72 -13.19
C ARG A 88 -6.43 6.71 -13.54
N LYS A 89 -6.67 6.98 -14.82
CA LYS A 89 -7.76 7.88 -15.25
C LYS A 89 -9.13 7.36 -14.81
N ALA A 90 -9.35 6.06 -14.89
CA ALA A 90 -10.59 5.41 -14.46
C ALA A 90 -10.79 5.47 -12.93
N SER A 91 -9.73 5.65 -12.14
CA SER A 91 -9.85 5.75 -10.68
C SER A 91 -10.22 7.15 -10.17
N LEU A 92 -10.01 8.21 -10.98
CA LEU A 92 -10.24 9.60 -10.56
C LEU A 92 -11.70 9.93 -10.17
N PRO A 93 -12.74 9.40 -10.83
CA PRO A 93 -14.12 9.68 -10.44
C PRO A 93 -14.47 9.18 -9.03
N PHE A 94 -13.86 8.07 -8.58
CA PHE A 94 -14.09 7.57 -7.22
C PHE A 94 -13.58 8.55 -6.17
N MET A 95 -12.54 9.34 -6.47
CA MET A 95 -12.07 10.38 -5.55
C MET A 95 -13.12 11.47 -5.33
N ASP A 96 -13.94 11.78 -6.34
CA ASP A 96 -15.04 12.72 -6.19
C ASP A 96 -16.18 12.10 -5.36
N GLU A 97 -16.55 10.85 -5.65
CA GLU A 97 -17.53 10.09 -4.86
C GLU A 97 -17.16 10.03 -3.38
N PHE A 98 -15.90 9.73 -3.06
CA PHE A 98 -15.43 9.74 -1.67
C PHE A 98 -15.47 11.14 -1.06
N SER A 99 -15.11 12.18 -1.83
CA SER A 99 -15.08 13.55 -1.32
C SER A 99 -16.45 14.02 -0.81
N ASP A 100 -17.53 13.55 -1.43
CA ASP A 100 -18.90 13.91 -1.09
C ASP A 100 -19.43 13.23 0.19
N ILE A 101 -18.75 12.21 0.71
CA ILE A 101 -19.21 11.46 1.90
C ILE A 101 -19.21 12.32 3.17
N SER A 102 -18.16 13.13 3.38
CA SER A 102 -18.05 13.99 4.56
C SER A 102 -16.96 15.04 4.41
N PRO A 103 -16.97 16.13 5.20
CA PRO A 103 -15.87 17.10 5.22
C PRO A 103 -14.49 16.47 5.49
N ARG A 104 -14.44 15.39 6.28
CA ARG A 104 -13.18 14.67 6.55
C ARG A 104 -12.70 13.92 5.31
N MET A 105 -13.61 13.31 4.55
CA MET A 105 -13.25 12.59 3.33
C MET A 105 -12.92 13.54 2.18
N ALA A 106 -13.60 14.69 2.09
CA ALA A 106 -13.20 15.79 1.22
C ALA A 106 -11.75 16.23 1.51
N LYS A 107 -11.37 16.33 2.79
CA LYS A 107 -9.99 16.67 3.14
C LYS A 107 -8.99 15.56 2.78
N ALA A 108 -9.34 14.30 3.03
CA ALA A 108 -8.47 13.17 2.69
C ALA A 108 -8.23 13.06 1.18
N THR A 109 -9.28 13.20 0.37
CA THR A 109 -9.19 13.18 -1.10
C THR A 109 -8.39 14.36 -1.64
N GLU A 110 -8.51 15.55 -1.06
CA GLU A 110 -7.67 16.70 -1.40
C GLU A 110 -6.18 16.42 -1.14
N ILE A 111 -5.83 15.84 0.02
CA ILE A 111 -4.44 15.45 0.34
C ILE A 111 -3.91 14.46 -0.70
N MET A 112 -4.70 13.44 -1.05
CA MET A 112 -4.31 12.46 -2.07
C MET A 112 -4.14 13.08 -3.46
N ARG A 113 -5.00 14.02 -3.86
CA ARG A 113 -4.87 14.74 -5.14
C ARG A 113 -3.62 15.62 -5.16
N ASN A 114 -3.32 16.32 -4.07
CA ASN A 114 -2.11 17.14 -3.97
C ASN A 114 -0.84 16.30 -4.07
N TYR A 115 -0.82 15.12 -3.44
CA TYR A 115 0.26 14.17 -3.63
C TYR A 115 0.39 13.74 -5.10
N GLN A 116 -0.71 13.31 -5.73
CA GLN A 116 -0.71 12.89 -7.14
C GLN A 116 -0.19 13.99 -8.08
N ARG A 117 -0.59 15.26 -7.88
CA ARG A 117 -0.05 16.40 -8.65
C ARG A 117 1.44 16.58 -8.44
N SER A 118 1.92 16.53 -7.19
CA SER A 118 3.36 16.67 -6.90
C SER A 118 4.21 15.56 -7.50
N ARG A 119 3.60 14.41 -7.84
CA ARG A 119 4.22 13.29 -8.54
C ARG A 119 4.00 13.30 -10.06
N GLY A 120 3.25 14.26 -10.60
CA GLY A 120 2.90 14.34 -12.02
C GLY A 120 1.93 13.26 -12.50
N TYR A 121 1.14 12.68 -11.59
CA TYR A 121 0.16 11.64 -11.94
C TYR A 121 -1.16 12.19 -12.47
N ILE A 122 -1.49 13.41 -12.08
CA ILE A 122 -2.64 14.19 -12.54
C ILE A 122 -2.22 15.66 -12.68
N ASP A 123 -2.98 16.41 -13.47
CA ASP A 123 -2.82 17.86 -13.64
C ASP A 123 -3.21 18.67 -12.38
#